data_AF-A0A956P019-F1
#
_entry.id   AF-A0A956P019-F1
#
_cell.length_a   1.000
_cell.length_b   1.000
_cell.length_c   1.000
_cell.angle_alpha   90.00
_cell.angle_beta   90.00
_cell.angle_gamma   90.00
#
_symmetry.space_group_name_H-M   'P 1'
#
loop_
_entity.id
_entity.type
_entity.pdbx_description
1 polymer ?
#
loop_
_entity_poly.entity_id
_entity_poly.type
_entity_poly.pdbx_seq_one_letter_code
_entity_poly.pdbx_strand_id
1 'polypeptide(L)' 'METLADAIKATKKCPFRRNFHFDQGWAYQMKAYGSELRKDNIFQSMSRKGNCLDNFPIENFFGLLK' A
#
# COMPACT_ATOMS: atom_id res chain seq x y z
N MET A 1 -7.76 -10.76 -2.96
CA MET A 1 -7.95 -9.67 -3.94
C MET A 1 -9.11 -8.75 -3.56
N GLU A 2 -10.10 -9.20 -2.78
CA GLU A 2 -11.21 -8.36 -2.28
C GLU A 2 -10.73 -7.12 -1.51
N THR A 3 -9.74 -7.28 -0.61
CA THR A 3 -9.23 -6.19 0.24
C THR A 3 -8.62 -5.02 -0.54
N LEU A 4 -7.93 -5.28 -1.66
CA LEU A 4 -7.37 -4.23 -2.51
C LEU A 4 -8.48 -3.48 -3.25
N ALA A 5 -9.44 -4.22 -3.82
CA ALA A 5 -10.56 -3.62 -4.55
C ALA A 5 -11.39 -2.70 -3.64
N ASP A 6 -11.60 -3.11 -2.38
CA ASP A 6 -12.30 -2.30 -1.39
C ASP A 6 -11.53 -1.03 -1.02
N ALA A 7 -10.20 -1.13 -0.83
CA ALA A 7 -9.36 0.03 -0.56
C ALA A 7 -9.35 1.03 -1.73
N ILE A 8 -9.32 0.54 -2.97
CA ILE A 8 -9.42 1.36 -4.17
C ILE A 8 -10.78 2.06 -4.22
N LYS A 9 -11.86 1.33 -3.93
CA LYS A 9 -13.22 1.87 -3.90
C LYS A 9 -13.39 2.95 -2.82
N ALA A 10 -12.89 2.70 -1.61
CA ALA A 10 -12.97 3.63 -0.49
C ALA A 10 -12.24 4.94 -0.76
N THR A 11 -11.12 4.88 -1.48
CA THR A 11 -10.28 6.05 -1.80
C THR A 11 -10.68 6.76 -3.10
N LYS A 12 -11.64 6.23 -3.86
CA LYS A 12 -12.02 6.74 -5.19
C LYS A 12 -12.50 8.19 -5.19
N LYS A 13 -13.08 8.66 -4.07
CA LYS A 13 -13.56 10.05 -3.91
C LYS A 13 -12.44 11.08 -3.68
N CYS A 14 -11.18 10.64 -3.53
CA CYS A 14 -10.08 11.56 -3.25
C CYS A 14 -9.84 12.48 -4.47
N PRO A 15 -9.87 13.81 -4.31
CA PRO A 15 -9.61 14.74 -5.41
C PRO A 15 -8.12 14.85 -5.77
N PHE A 16 -7.24 14.27 -4.94
CA PHE A 16 -5.79 14.31 -5.12
C PHE A 16 -5.24 12.99 -5.67
N ARG A 17 -3.99 13.03 -6.14
CA ARG A 17 -3.27 11.82 -6.57
C ARG A 17 -3.19 10.83 -5.41
N ARG A 18 -3.64 9.61 -5.65
CA ARG A 18 -3.59 8.52 -4.68
C ARG A 18 -2.21 7.87 -4.70
N ASN A 19 -1.55 7.83 -3.55
CA ASN A 19 -0.30 7.11 -3.36
C ASN A 19 -0.52 6.07 -2.26
N PHE A 20 -0.26 4.79 -2.55
CA PHE A 20 -0.33 3.72 -1.57
C PHE A 20 1.10 3.30 -1.20
N HIS A 21 1.42 3.36 0.08
CA HIS A 21 2.72 2.96 0.60
C HIS A 21 2.64 1.55 1.18
N PHE A 22 3.54 0.67 0.74
CA PHE A 22 3.64 -0.70 1.20
C PHE A 22 5.06 -1.00 1.69
N ASP A 23 5.22 -2.07 2.44
CA ASP A 23 6.53 -2.66 2.66
C ASP A 23 7.03 -3.36 1.37
N GLN A 24 8.20 -4.01 1.47
CA GLN A 24 8.76 -4.82 0.39
C GLN A 24 8.33 -6.29 0.44
N GLY A 25 7.16 -6.59 1.01
CA GLY A 25 6.61 -7.93 1.05
C GLY A 25 6.45 -8.52 -0.36
N TRP A 26 6.70 -9.82 -0.50
CA TRP A 26 6.70 -10.52 -1.79
C TRP A 26 5.43 -10.27 -2.62
N ALA A 27 4.26 -10.27 -1.98
CA ALA A 27 2.98 -10.04 -2.66
C ALA A 27 2.89 -8.66 -3.31
N TYR A 28 3.40 -7.61 -2.67
CA TYR A 28 3.35 -6.23 -3.17
C TYR A 28 4.36 -5.96 -4.28
N GLN A 29 5.39 -6.80 -4.40
CA GLN A 29 6.36 -6.74 -5.49
C GLN A 29 5.88 -7.40 -6.79
N MET A 30 4.77 -8.16 -6.74
CA MET A 30 4.24 -8.84 -7.92
C MET A 30 3.77 -7.84 -8.97
N LYS A 31 4.11 -8.08 -10.24
CA LYS A 31 3.67 -7.25 -11.38
C LYS A 31 2.15 -7.10 -11.43
N ALA A 32 1.40 -8.17 -11.13
CA ALA A 32 -0.06 -8.15 -11.10
C ALA A 32 -0.60 -7.09 -10.11
N TYR A 33 0.02 -6.98 -8.93
CA TYR A 33 -0.38 -6.01 -7.91
C TYR A 33 -0.13 -4.57 -8.38
N GLY A 34 1.08 -4.30 -8.91
CA GLY A 34 1.42 -2.98 -9.46
C GLY A 34 0.57 -2.62 -10.69
N SER A 35 0.24 -3.58 -11.54
CA SER A 35 -0.64 -3.39 -12.69
C SER A 35 -2.06 -2.99 -12.27
N GLU A 36 -2.59 -3.59 -11.21
CA GLU A 36 -3.93 -3.26 -10.71
C GLU A 36 -3.99 -1.81 -10.19
N LEU A 37 -2.99 -1.40 -9.39
CA LEU A 37 -2.90 -0.02 -8.90
C LEU A 37 -2.78 1.00 -10.05
N ARG A 38 -2.01 0.67 -11.09
CA ARG A 38 -1.82 1.55 -12.26
C ARG A 38 -3.11 1.76 -13.05
N LYS A 39 -3.96 0.74 -13.19
CA LYS A 39 -5.29 0.88 -13.85
C LYS A 39 -6.15 1.96 -13.18
N ASP A 40 -6.01 2.08 -11.87
CA ASP A 40 -6.74 3.05 -11.05
C ASP A 40 -6.00 4.38 -10.83
N ASN A 41 -4.90 4.64 -11.56
CA ASN A 41 -4.06 5.82 -11.39
C ASN A 41 -3.51 5.99 -9.95
N ILE A 42 -3.27 4.88 -9.26
CA ILE A 42 -2.67 4.86 -7.92
C ILE A 42 -1.18 4.64 -8.05
N PHE A 43 -0.40 5.53 -7.44
CA PHE A 43 1.04 5.39 -7.40
C PHE A 43 1.46 4.47 -6.26
N GLN A 44 2.24 3.44 -6.56
CA GLN A 44 2.82 2.57 -5.56
C GLN A 44 4.11 3.18 -5.01
N SER A 45 4.18 3.34 -3.70
CA SER A 45 5.39 3.65 -2.94
C SER A 45 5.77 2.44 -2.10
N MET A 46 7.06 2.18 -1.92
CA MET A 46 7.55 1.07 -1.09
C MET A 46 8.61 1.54 -0.11
N SER A 47 8.65 0.94 1.08
CA SER A 47 9.71 1.16 2.06
C SER A 47 11.09 0.78 1.50
N ARG A 48 12.17 1.37 2.05
CA ARG A 48 13.53 1.01 1.63
C ARG A 48 13.91 -0.36 2.20
N LYS A 49 14.71 -1.11 1.44
CA LYS A 49 15.22 -2.41 1.89
C LYS A 49 16.03 -2.25 3.18
N GLY A 50 15.68 -2.99 4.23
CA GLY A 50 16.38 -2.96 5.51
C GLY A 50 16.16 -1.70 6.35
N ASN A 51 15.21 -0.83 5.98
CA ASN A 51 14.85 0.34 6.76
C ASN A 51 13.42 0.18 7.33
N CYS A 52 13.32 -0.12 8.61
CA CYS A 52 12.03 -0.25 9.29
C CYS A 52 11.38 1.10 9.62
N LEU A 53 12.10 2.22 9.55
CA LEU A 53 11.55 3.54 9.92
C LEU A 53 10.38 3.95 9.03
N ASP A 54 10.39 3.55 7.76
CA ASP A 54 9.30 3.83 6.81
C ASP A 54 8.02 3.04 7.17
N ASN A 55 8.16 1.89 7.85
CA ASN A 55 7.07 1.00 8.26
C ASN A 55 6.73 1.12 9.77
N PHE A 56 7.57 1.83 10.54
CA PHE A 56 7.45 1.93 11.99
C PHE A 56 6.08 2.40 12.48
N PRO A 57 5.43 3.41 11.86
CA PRO A 57 4.11 3.86 12.32
C PRO A 57 3.05 2.76 12.27
N ILE A 58 3.05 1.94 11.22
CA ILE A 58 2.07 0.86 11.05
C ILE A 58 2.43 -0.35 11.91
N GLU A 59 3.72 -0.67 12.06
CA GLU A 59 4.19 -1.72 12.97
C GLU A 59 3.85 -1.41 14.42
N ASN A 60 4.05 -0.17 14.86
CA ASN A 60 3.71 0.26 16.22
C ASN A 60 2.20 0.16 16.47
N PHE A 61 1.38 0.63 15.52
CA PHE A 61 -0.08 0.51 15.61
C PHE A 61 -0.52 -0.95 15.79
N PHE A 62 -0.01 -1.87 14.97
CA PHE A 62 -0.29 -3.31 15.12
C PHE A 62 0.41 -3.97 16.33
N GLY A 63 1.42 -3.31 16.91
CA GLY A 63 2.02 -3.70 18.18
C GLY A 63 1.08 -3.41 19.35
N LEU A 64 0.43 -2.24 19.34
CA LEU A 64 -0.56 -1.83 20.35
C LEU A 64 -1.85 -2.67 20.32
N LEU A 65 -2.17 -3.28 19.18
CA LEU A 65 -3.38 -4.10 19.01
C LEU A 65 -3.22 -5.57 19.42
N LYS A 66 -2.00 -6.02 19.73
CA LYS A 66 -1.75 -7.39 20.22
C LYS A 66 -2.02 -7.48 21.71
#